data_AF-E8T9A2-F1
#
_entry.id   AF-E8T9A2-F1
#
_cell.length_a   1.000
_cell.length_b   1.000
_cell.length_c   1.000
_cell.angle_alpha   90.00
_cell.angle_beta   90.00
_cell.angle_gamma   90.00
#
_symmetry.space_group_name_H-M   'P 1'
#
loop_
_entity.id
_entity.type
_entity.pdbx_description
1 polymer ?
#
loop_
_entity_poly.entity_id
_entity_poly.type
_entity_poly.pdbx_seq_one_letter_code
_entity_poly.pdbx_strand_id
1 'polypeptide(L)'
;MTDQLKKILLGEQGLVVIFVVAFALVSALVPNFLTDRNMLGLLQSVVTVGIVACTMMFCLAARDFDLSVGSIVAFAGMVAVMASNYTGSILLGLLAAIASGAFVGFINGVVIAKFRINALITTLATMQIVRGFALIASDGRAVGINSPDFYQLALSKLLGIPTPVWVLAILFCIFGFVLNRTVFGKNTLAIGGNPEASRLAGVNVDRTRIWIFALQGVVCGIAGILLASRITSGQPNAAVGLELSVISACVLGGVSLAGGRATMSGVIVGVLIMGIAENAMNLLNIPAFYQYIVRGVILLLAVLLDNLRSSALGRR
;
A
#
# COMPACT_ATOMS: atom_id res chain seq x y z
N MET A 1 1.91 -33.87 4.51
CA MET A 1 2.51 -32.92 3.53
C MET A 1 4.00 -33.23 3.45
N THR A 2 4.50 -33.73 2.31
CA THR A 2 5.92 -34.14 2.12
C THR A 2 6.88 -32.95 2.30
N ASP A 3 8.09 -33.19 2.83
CA ASP A 3 9.07 -32.13 3.11
C ASP A 3 9.50 -31.34 1.86
N GLN A 4 9.41 -31.96 0.68
CA GLN A 4 9.58 -31.32 -0.63
C GLN A 4 8.49 -30.27 -0.91
N LEU A 5 7.22 -30.61 -0.62
CA LEU A 5 6.09 -29.69 -0.79
C LEU A 5 6.19 -28.50 0.18
N LYS A 6 6.65 -28.76 1.41
CA LYS A 6 6.95 -27.70 2.38
C LYS A 6 8.05 -26.76 1.86
N LYS A 7 9.17 -27.28 1.36
CA LYS A 7 10.26 -26.47 0.80
C LYS A 7 9.84 -25.64 -0.41
N ILE A 8 9.04 -26.20 -1.31
CA ILE A 8 8.53 -25.49 -2.49
C ILE A 8 7.56 -24.38 -2.07
N LEU A 9 6.60 -24.65 -1.17
CA LEU A 9 5.60 -23.66 -0.73
C LEU A 9 6.16 -22.60 0.25
N LEU A 10 7.22 -22.92 0.98
CA LEU A 10 7.83 -22.04 1.99
C LEU A 10 9.09 -21.31 1.49
N GLY A 11 9.61 -21.64 0.30
CA GLY A 11 10.72 -20.91 -0.35
C GLY A 11 10.27 -19.66 -1.12
N GLU A 12 11.22 -18.85 -1.60
CA GLU A 12 10.92 -17.63 -2.40
C GLU A 12 10.14 -17.95 -3.68
N GLN A 13 10.34 -19.13 -4.27
CA GLN A 13 9.58 -19.60 -5.43
C GLN A 13 8.14 -20.00 -5.09
N GLY A 14 7.85 -20.34 -3.82
CA GLY A 14 6.54 -20.79 -3.38
C GLY A 14 5.46 -19.73 -3.55
N LEU A 15 5.82 -18.46 -3.37
CA LEU A 15 4.89 -17.36 -3.55
C LEU A 15 4.45 -17.20 -5.02
N VAL A 16 5.40 -17.33 -5.94
CA VAL A 16 5.12 -17.28 -7.38
C VAL A 16 4.27 -18.48 -7.80
N VAL A 17 4.55 -19.67 -7.26
CA VAL A 17 3.73 -20.86 -7.51
C VAL A 17 2.30 -20.66 -7.02
N ILE A 18 2.12 -20.13 -5.80
CA ILE A 18 0.78 -19.82 -5.25
C ILE A 18 0.04 -18.83 -6.15
N PHE A 19 0.73 -17.78 -6.61
CA PHE A 19 0.15 -16.81 -7.53
C PHE A 19 -0.27 -17.44 -8.86
N VAL A 20 0.60 -18.24 -9.49
CA VAL A 20 0.30 -18.90 -10.78
C VAL A 20 -0.89 -19.85 -10.63
N VAL A 21 -0.94 -20.63 -9.55
CA VAL A 21 -2.07 -21.53 -9.26
C VAL A 21 -3.36 -20.74 -9.04
N ALA A 22 -3.32 -19.67 -8.22
CA ALA A 22 -4.49 -18.83 -7.99
C ALA A 22 -4.98 -18.17 -9.29
N PHE A 23 -4.06 -17.65 -10.10
CA PHE A 23 -4.38 -17.05 -11.40
C PHE A 23 -5.01 -18.06 -12.35
N ALA A 24 -4.44 -19.26 -12.46
CA ALA A 24 -4.98 -20.32 -13.31
C ALA A 24 -6.36 -20.78 -12.87
N LEU A 25 -6.57 -20.96 -11.55
CA LEU A 25 -7.88 -21.33 -10.99
C LEU A 25 -8.93 -20.25 -11.27
N VAL A 26 -8.62 -18.98 -11.00
CA VAL A 26 -9.57 -17.88 -11.26
C VAL A 26 -9.84 -17.75 -12.75
N SER A 27 -8.82 -17.92 -13.60
CA SER A 27 -8.99 -17.89 -15.06
C SER A 27 -9.92 -18.98 -15.57
N ALA A 28 -9.92 -20.16 -14.94
CA ALA A 28 -10.78 -21.28 -15.31
C ALA A 28 -12.19 -21.17 -14.72
N LEU A 29 -12.33 -20.63 -13.51
CA LEU A 29 -13.59 -20.63 -12.75
C LEU A 29 -14.42 -19.36 -12.93
N VAL A 30 -13.80 -18.24 -13.32
CA VAL A 30 -14.48 -16.94 -13.42
C VAL A 30 -14.68 -16.56 -14.89
N PRO A 31 -15.94 -16.51 -15.37
CA PRO A 31 -16.24 -16.08 -16.73
C PRO A 31 -15.69 -14.68 -17.02
N ASN A 32 -15.25 -14.46 -18.26
CA ASN A 32 -14.70 -13.17 -18.74
C ASN A 32 -13.42 -12.70 -18.05
N PHE A 33 -12.81 -13.51 -17.17
CA PHE A 33 -11.61 -13.11 -16.44
C PHE A 33 -10.47 -12.74 -17.39
N LEU A 34 -10.18 -13.57 -18.40
CA LEU A 34 -9.07 -13.33 -19.34
C LEU A 34 -9.39 -12.31 -20.46
N THR A 35 -10.51 -11.61 -20.41
CA THR A 35 -10.79 -10.56 -21.41
C THR A 35 -9.84 -9.38 -21.26
N ASP A 36 -9.42 -8.75 -22.36
CA ASP A 36 -8.52 -7.59 -22.34
C ASP A 36 -9.05 -6.46 -21.45
N ARG A 37 -10.37 -6.21 -21.52
CA ARG A 37 -11.04 -5.23 -20.67
C ARG A 37 -10.88 -5.55 -19.18
N ASN A 38 -11.03 -6.81 -18.80
CA ASN A 38 -10.86 -7.21 -17.41
C ASN A 38 -9.39 -7.18 -16.99
N MET A 39 -8.45 -7.60 -17.84
CA MET A 39 -7.02 -7.54 -17.53
C MET A 39 -6.55 -6.10 -17.29
N LEU A 40 -7.01 -5.15 -18.11
CA LEU A 40 -6.76 -3.73 -17.87
C LEU A 40 -7.43 -3.24 -16.58
N GLY A 41 -8.64 -3.71 -16.28
CA GLY A 41 -9.35 -3.42 -15.03
C GLY A 41 -8.63 -3.96 -13.78
N LEU A 42 -8.11 -5.18 -13.86
CA LEU A 42 -7.31 -5.82 -12.82
C LEU A 42 -6.02 -5.04 -12.58
N LEU A 43 -5.31 -4.64 -13.65
CA LEU A 43 -4.11 -3.81 -13.52
C LEU A 43 -4.43 -2.47 -12.84
N GLN A 44 -5.58 -1.86 -13.13
CA GLN A 44 -6.00 -0.64 -12.43
C GLN A 44 -6.40 -0.89 -10.97
N SER A 45 -7.03 -2.01 -10.64
CA SER A 45 -7.47 -2.29 -9.27
C SER A 45 -6.30 -2.48 -8.32
N VAL A 46 -5.18 -3.03 -8.80
CA VAL A 46 -3.96 -3.20 -7.99
C VAL A 46 -3.16 -1.92 -7.77
N VAL A 47 -3.42 -0.84 -8.52
CA VAL A 47 -2.60 0.38 -8.47
C VAL A 47 -2.58 0.98 -7.07
N THR A 48 -3.73 1.28 -6.48
CA THR A 48 -3.78 1.99 -5.20
C THR A 48 -3.13 1.16 -4.08
N VAL A 49 -3.43 -0.13 -4.02
CA VAL A 49 -2.84 -1.06 -3.05
C VAL A 49 -1.33 -1.18 -3.28
N GLY A 50 -0.91 -1.38 -4.53
CA GLY A 50 0.49 -1.55 -4.89
C GLY A 50 1.36 -0.33 -4.62
N ILE A 51 0.87 0.87 -4.95
CA ILE A 51 1.60 2.12 -4.71
C ILE A 51 1.87 2.28 -3.21
N VAL A 52 0.85 2.12 -2.37
CA VAL A 52 0.98 2.25 -0.92
C VAL A 52 1.81 1.10 -0.31
N ALA A 53 1.75 -0.11 -0.90
CA ALA A 53 2.55 -1.26 -0.48
C ALA A 53 4.06 -1.05 -0.67
N CYS A 54 4.49 -0.30 -1.70
CA CYS A 54 5.89 0.02 -1.96
C CYS A 54 6.60 0.65 -0.76
N THR A 55 5.89 1.48 0.01
CA THR A 55 6.44 2.14 1.20
C THR A 55 6.00 1.45 2.50
N MET A 56 4.80 0.85 2.53
CA MET A 56 4.33 0.13 3.73
C MET A 56 5.27 -1.01 4.09
N MET A 57 5.88 -1.66 3.10
CA MET A 57 6.88 -2.69 3.35
C MET A 57 8.06 -2.19 4.20
N PHE A 58 8.45 -0.91 4.09
CA PHE A 58 9.52 -0.34 4.92
C PHE A 58 9.05 -0.09 6.36
N CYS A 59 7.79 0.31 6.56
CA CYS A 59 7.19 0.40 7.89
C CYS A 59 7.24 -0.97 8.58
N LEU A 60 6.67 -1.99 7.93
CA LEU A 60 6.62 -3.36 8.47
C LEU A 60 8.03 -3.92 8.68
N ALA A 61 8.93 -3.71 7.72
CA ALA A 61 10.33 -4.11 7.84
C ALA A 61 11.02 -3.47 9.06
N ALA A 62 10.63 -2.26 9.46
CA ALA A 62 11.17 -1.57 10.65
C ALA A 62 10.46 -1.93 11.98
N ARG A 63 9.50 -2.88 11.97
CA ARG A 63 8.58 -3.22 13.08
C ARG A 63 7.54 -2.16 13.40
N ASP A 64 7.26 -1.26 12.46
CA ASP A 64 6.27 -0.21 12.62
C ASP A 64 5.03 -0.48 11.74
N PHE A 65 3.87 -0.02 12.18
CA PHE A 65 2.61 -0.12 11.44
C PHE A 65 2.10 1.27 11.12
N ASP A 66 1.73 1.52 9.86
CA ASP A 66 1.02 2.75 9.50
C ASP A 66 -0.44 2.44 9.13
N LEU A 67 -1.33 2.60 10.10
CA LEU A 67 -2.77 2.41 9.88
C LEU A 67 -3.45 3.66 9.31
N SER A 68 -2.74 4.78 9.21
CA SER A 68 -3.29 6.06 8.73
C SER A 68 -3.32 6.19 7.20
N VAL A 69 -2.72 5.23 6.47
CA VAL A 69 -2.52 5.33 5.03
C VAL A 69 -3.83 5.51 4.25
N GLY A 70 -4.90 4.81 4.64
CA GLY A 70 -6.21 4.96 3.99
C GLY A 70 -6.79 6.37 4.14
N SER A 71 -6.67 6.95 5.32
CA SER A 71 -7.10 8.35 5.56
C SER A 71 -6.20 9.37 4.88
N ILE A 72 -4.88 9.13 4.79
CA ILE A 72 -3.97 10.04 4.08
C ILE A 72 -4.29 10.03 2.58
N VAL A 73 -4.51 8.86 1.98
CA VAL A 73 -4.91 8.73 0.56
C VAL A 73 -6.20 9.50 0.28
N ALA A 74 -7.22 9.34 1.12
CA ALA A 74 -8.48 10.05 0.95
C ALA A 74 -8.35 11.56 1.14
N PHE A 75 -7.64 11.99 2.19
CA PHE A 75 -7.41 13.41 2.47
C PHE A 75 -6.58 14.07 1.38
N ALA A 76 -5.48 13.46 0.93
CA ALA A 76 -4.65 14.00 -0.12
C ALA A 76 -5.39 14.07 -1.46
N GLY A 77 -6.18 13.05 -1.81
CA GLY A 77 -7.03 13.08 -3.01
C GLY A 77 -8.07 14.21 -2.95
N MET A 78 -8.66 14.45 -1.78
CA MET A 78 -9.56 15.58 -1.58
C MET A 78 -8.84 16.93 -1.70
N VAL A 79 -7.70 17.09 -1.05
CA VAL A 79 -6.87 18.31 -1.15
C VAL A 79 -6.49 18.57 -2.61
N ALA A 80 -6.14 17.53 -3.38
CA ALA A 80 -5.83 17.66 -4.80
C ALA A 80 -6.97 18.31 -5.57
N VAL A 81 -8.19 17.80 -5.39
CA VAL A 81 -9.38 18.26 -6.12
C VAL A 81 -9.79 19.65 -5.64
N MET A 82 -9.87 19.88 -4.34
CA MET A 82 -10.27 21.18 -3.79
C MET A 82 -9.29 22.30 -4.19
N ALA A 83 -7.98 22.07 -4.04
CA ALA A 83 -6.98 23.06 -4.39
C ALA A 83 -6.92 23.30 -5.91
N SER A 84 -7.08 22.25 -6.74
CA SER A 84 -7.19 22.41 -8.18
C SER A 84 -8.43 23.21 -8.58
N ASN A 85 -9.58 22.96 -7.95
CA ASN A 85 -10.82 23.66 -8.25
C ASN A 85 -10.77 25.13 -7.81
N TYR A 86 -10.18 25.41 -6.65
CA TYR A 86 -10.07 26.76 -6.11
C TYR A 86 -9.08 27.63 -6.89
N THR A 87 -7.92 27.08 -7.24
CA THR A 87 -6.85 27.83 -7.92
C THR A 87 -6.96 27.81 -9.44
N GLY A 88 -7.76 26.89 -10.00
CA GLY A 88 -7.77 26.58 -11.43
C GLY A 88 -6.52 25.84 -11.94
N SER A 89 -5.54 25.55 -11.07
CA SER A 89 -4.28 24.90 -11.45
C SER A 89 -4.20 23.47 -10.91
N ILE A 90 -4.21 22.50 -11.83
CA ILE A 90 -4.04 21.08 -11.49
C ILE A 90 -2.71 20.87 -10.78
N LEU A 91 -1.63 21.50 -11.27
CA LEU A 91 -0.29 21.35 -10.70
C LEU A 91 -0.25 21.77 -9.22
N LEU A 92 -0.90 22.88 -8.86
CA LEU A 92 -1.00 23.32 -7.46
C LEU A 92 -1.79 22.31 -6.61
N GLY A 93 -2.85 21.72 -7.18
CA GLY A 93 -3.59 20.63 -6.55
C GLY A 93 -2.70 19.42 -6.26
N LEU A 94 -1.92 18.97 -7.26
CA LEU A 94 -1.02 17.82 -7.11
C LEU A 94 0.05 18.07 -6.03
N LEU A 95 0.67 19.26 -6.05
CA LEU A 95 1.68 19.63 -5.07
C LEU A 95 1.10 19.73 -3.66
N ALA A 96 -0.10 20.30 -3.50
CA ALA A 96 -0.78 20.38 -2.21
C ALA A 96 -1.13 18.99 -1.64
N ALA A 97 -1.54 18.06 -2.50
CA ALA A 97 -1.85 16.68 -2.10
C ALA A 97 -0.59 15.92 -1.65
N ILE A 98 0.51 16.04 -2.38
CA ILE A 98 1.79 15.42 -1.98
C ILE A 98 2.31 16.06 -0.69
N ALA A 99 2.26 17.39 -0.58
CA ALA A 99 2.72 18.11 0.59
C ALA A 99 1.92 17.78 1.85
N SER A 100 0.58 17.72 1.75
CA SER A 100 -0.29 17.32 2.87
C SER A 100 -0.04 15.89 3.32
N GLY A 101 0.10 14.94 2.38
CA GLY A 101 0.47 13.57 2.70
C GLY A 101 1.83 13.48 3.38
N ALA A 102 2.86 14.12 2.82
CA ALA A 102 4.21 14.17 3.38
C ALA A 102 4.24 14.77 4.79
N PHE A 103 3.45 15.83 5.03
CA PHE A 103 3.36 16.50 6.31
C PHE A 103 2.77 15.58 7.39
N VAL A 104 1.67 14.89 7.09
CA VAL A 104 1.07 13.92 8.01
C VAL A 104 2.03 12.77 8.30
N GLY A 105 2.65 12.21 7.26
CA GLY A 105 3.65 11.16 7.40
C GLY A 105 4.86 11.60 8.24
N PHE A 106 5.34 12.82 8.03
CA PHE A 106 6.41 13.39 8.85
C PHE A 106 6.02 13.53 10.32
N ILE A 107 4.80 14.01 10.61
CA ILE A 107 4.28 14.09 11.99
C ILE A 107 4.24 12.70 12.62
N ASN A 108 3.67 11.70 11.95
CA ASN A 108 3.65 10.31 12.43
C ASN A 108 5.08 9.84 12.77
N GLY A 109 6.00 10.03 11.83
CA GLY A 109 7.40 9.66 12.00
C GLY A 109 8.07 10.34 13.19
N VAL A 110 7.84 11.64 13.39
CA VAL A 110 8.39 12.41 14.52
C VAL A 110 7.80 11.92 15.84
N VAL A 111 6.49 11.75 15.92
CA VAL A 111 5.81 11.27 17.14
C VAL A 111 6.34 9.89 17.53
N ILE A 112 6.44 8.98 16.58
CA ILE A 112 6.91 7.61 16.82
C ILE A 112 8.40 7.60 17.21
N ALA A 113 9.24 8.31 16.45
CA ALA A 113 10.68 8.26 16.63
C ALA A 113 11.19 9.07 17.83
N LYS A 114 10.65 10.28 18.06
CA LYS A 114 11.15 11.21 19.08
C LYS A 114 10.40 11.10 20.39
N PHE A 115 9.08 10.95 20.35
CA PHE A 115 8.26 10.84 21.56
C PHE A 115 8.11 9.39 22.02
N ARG A 116 8.64 8.42 21.26
CA ARG A 116 8.65 6.99 21.57
C ARG A 116 7.24 6.41 21.82
N ILE A 117 6.24 7.01 21.19
CA ILE A 117 4.88 6.46 21.19
C ILE A 117 4.83 5.30 20.20
N ASN A 118 4.10 4.23 20.55
CA ASN A 118 3.91 3.08 19.67
C ASN A 118 3.29 3.52 18.32
N ALA A 119 3.81 3.00 17.21
CA ALA A 119 3.34 3.28 15.86
C ALA A 119 1.86 2.95 15.64
N LEU A 120 1.37 1.85 16.21
CA LEU A 120 -0.03 1.44 16.12
C LEU A 120 -0.96 2.49 16.73
N ILE A 121 -0.67 2.96 17.96
CA ILE A 121 -1.48 3.98 18.64
C ILE A 121 -1.40 5.30 17.88
N THR A 122 -0.19 5.73 17.51
CA THR A 122 0.02 6.99 16.79
C THR A 122 -0.77 7.01 15.48
N THR A 123 -0.64 5.97 14.67
CA THR A 123 -1.25 5.93 13.34
C THR A 123 -2.75 5.65 13.39
N LEU A 124 -3.27 4.95 14.40
CA LEU A 124 -4.71 4.88 14.65
C LEU A 124 -5.28 6.26 15.02
N ALA A 125 -4.59 7.01 15.88
CA ALA A 125 -5.03 8.34 16.26
C ALA A 125 -4.99 9.30 15.06
N THR A 126 -3.88 9.32 14.31
CA THR A 126 -3.77 10.19 13.13
C THR A 126 -4.70 9.75 12.01
N MET A 127 -5.04 8.46 11.90
CA MET A 127 -6.08 8.00 10.98
C MET A 127 -7.41 8.72 11.20
N GLN A 128 -7.83 8.84 12.48
CA GLN A 128 -9.07 9.51 12.83
C GLN A 128 -8.98 11.03 12.64
N ILE A 129 -7.86 11.65 13.03
CA ILE A 129 -7.64 13.09 12.89
C ILE A 129 -7.67 13.50 11.41
N VAL A 130 -6.92 12.80 10.55
CA VAL A 130 -6.79 13.11 9.12
C VAL A 130 -8.11 12.87 8.40
N ARG A 131 -8.83 11.79 8.73
CA ARG A 131 -10.18 11.55 8.22
C ARG A 131 -11.15 12.65 8.65
N GLY A 132 -11.08 13.08 9.90
CA GLY A 132 -11.86 14.22 10.42
C GLY A 132 -11.59 15.51 9.65
N PHE A 133 -10.32 15.83 9.38
CA PHE A 133 -9.97 16.99 8.55
C PHE A 133 -10.52 16.88 7.12
N ALA A 134 -10.51 15.69 6.52
CA ALA A 134 -11.14 15.49 5.21
C ALA A 134 -12.65 15.76 5.28
N LEU A 135 -13.35 15.27 6.30
CA LEU A 135 -14.78 15.50 6.46
C LEU A 135 -15.10 16.99 6.70
N ILE A 136 -14.34 17.67 7.56
CA ILE A 136 -14.51 19.10 7.84
C ILE A 136 -14.28 19.93 6.59
N ALA A 137 -13.20 19.68 5.85
CA ALA A 137 -12.86 20.45 4.66
C ALA A 137 -13.89 20.32 3.53
N SER A 138 -14.63 19.20 3.50
CA SER A 138 -15.59 18.87 2.43
C SER A 138 -17.06 19.00 2.85
N ASP A 139 -17.35 19.52 4.04
CA ASP A 139 -18.69 19.50 4.64
C ASP A 139 -19.33 18.10 4.63
N GLY A 140 -18.51 17.05 4.75
CA GLY A 140 -18.92 15.66 4.72
C GLY A 140 -19.34 15.13 3.33
N ARG A 141 -19.09 15.87 2.24
CA ARG A 141 -19.56 15.54 0.89
C ARG A 141 -18.43 15.21 -0.07
N ALA A 142 -18.76 14.54 -1.17
CA ALA A 142 -17.81 14.37 -2.27
C ALA A 142 -17.65 15.69 -3.03
N VAL A 143 -16.41 16.06 -3.36
CA VAL A 143 -16.09 17.23 -4.18
C VAL A 143 -15.78 16.74 -5.60
N GLY A 144 -16.61 17.15 -6.57
CA GLY A 144 -16.38 16.84 -7.98
C GLY A 144 -15.20 17.62 -8.56
N ILE A 145 -14.56 17.07 -9.58
CA ILE A 145 -13.47 17.73 -10.31
C ILE A 145 -14.06 18.68 -11.36
N ASN A 146 -13.51 19.89 -11.48
CA ASN A 146 -13.99 20.86 -12.48
C ASN A 146 -13.29 20.72 -13.84
N SER A 147 -12.02 20.28 -13.85
CA SER A 147 -11.22 20.21 -15.08
C SER A 147 -11.16 18.78 -15.66
N PRO A 148 -11.52 18.60 -16.95
CA PRO A 148 -11.39 17.31 -17.62
C PRO A 148 -9.98 16.71 -17.59
N ASP A 149 -8.95 17.57 -17.61
CA ASP A 149 -7.55 17.15 -17.63
C ASP A 149 -7.14 16.40 -16.35
N PHE A 150 -7.81 16.67 -15.23
CA PHE A 150 -7.53 15.96 -13.98
C PHE A 150 -7.97 14.49 -14.08
N TYR A 151 -9.10 14.18 -14.75
CA TYR A 151 -9.53 12.78 -14.97
C TYR A 151 -8.54 12.01 -15.85
N GLN A 152 -7.89 12.71 -16.78
CA GLN A 152 -6.94 12.11 -17.69
C GLN A 152 -5.70 11.58 -16.95
N LEU A 153 -5.39 12.06 -15.74
CA LEU A 153 -4.31 11.50 -14.93
C LEU A 153 -4.49 10.01 -14.62
N ALA A 154 -5.73 9.53 -14.50
CA ALA A 154 -6.03 8.11 -14.27
C ALA A 154 -6.60 7.38 -15.50
N LEU A 155 -7.28 8.10 -16.39
CA LEU A 155 -7.96 7.51 -17.56
C LEU A 155 -7.08 7.43 -18.81
N SER A 156 -6.01 8.23 -18.89
CA SER A 156 -5.10 8.19 -20.03
C SER A 156 -4.42 6.82 -20.13
N LYS A 157 -4.11 6.43 -21.38
CA LYS A 157 -3.41 5.18 -21.69
C LYS A 157 -2.12 5.50 -22.41
N LEU A 158 -1.04 4.87 -21.97
CA LEU A 158 0.26 4.86 -22.63
C LEU A 158 0.54 3.44 -23.10
N LEU A 159 0.77 3.25 -24.40
CA LEU A 159 0.95 1.92 -25.02
C LEU A 159 -0.22 0.95 -24.74
N GLY A 160 -1.46 1.48 -24.67
CA GLY A 160 -2.66 0.69 -24.35
C GLY A 160 -2.86 0.37 -22.86
N ILE A 161 -1.87 0.67 -22.01
CA ILE A 161 -1.90 0.43 -20.56
C ILE A 161 -2.23 1.74 -19.82
N PRO A 162 -3.14 1.72 -18.83
CA PRO A 162 -3.47 2.90 -18.03
C PRO A 162 -2.24 3.53 -17.37
N THR A 163 -2.12 4.86 -17.44
CA THR A 163 -0.99 5.60 -16.87
C THR A 163 -0.74 5.35 -15.38
N PRO A 164 -1.74 5.09 -14.51
CA PRO A 164 -1.48 4.75 -13.11
C PRO A 164 -0.68 3.45 -12.92
N VAL A 165 -0.77 2.50 -13.86
CA VAL A 165 0.00 1.24 -13.83
C VAL A 165 1.49 1.51 -14.08
N TRP A 166 1.80 2.48 -14.95
CA TRP A 166 3.17 2.93 -15.16
C TRP A 166 3.75 3.62 -13.93
N VAL A 167 2.95 4.46 -13.26
CA VAL A 167 3.36 5.07 -11.97
C VAL A 167 3.66 3.98 -10.93
N LEU A 168 2.79 2.97 -10.81
CA LEU A 168 3.03 1.82 -9.95
C LEU A 168 4.35 1.11 -10.30
N ALA A 169 4.58 0.79 -11.58
CA ALA A 169 5.79 0.11 -12.02
C ALA A 169 7.06 0.92 -11.71
N ILE A 170 7.03 2.24 -11.94
CA ILE A 170 8.13 3.15 -11.60
C ILE A 170 8.39 3.14 -10.10
N LEU A 171 7.35 3.21 -9.27
CA LEU A 171 7.51 3.18 -7.81
C LEU A 171 8.05 1.83 -7.32
N PHE A 172 7.63 0.71 -7.90
CA PHE A 172 8.23 -0.60 -7.60
C PHE A 172 9.72 -0.63 -7.94
N CYS A 173 10.13 -0.08 -9.08
CA CYS A 173 11.54 0.03 -9.47
C CYS A 173 12.32 0.93 -8.50
N ILE A 174 11.80 2.11 -8.18
CA ILE A 174 12.45 3.07 -7.27
C ILE A 174 12.60 2.46 -5.88
N PHE A 175 11.52 2.00 -5.27
CA PHE A 175 11.55 1.47 -3.92
C PHE A 175 12.24 0.10 -3.84
N GLY A 176 12.21 -0.69 -4.92
CA GLY A 176 12.99 -1.90 -5.05
C GLY A 176 14.49 -1.61 -5.10
N PHE A 177 14.91 -0.56 -5.80
CA PHE A 177 16.29 -0.07 -5.76
C PHE A 177 16.66 0.47 -4.38
N VAL A 178 15.80 1.28 -3.76
CA VAL A 178 16.00 1.81 -2.41
C VAL A 178 16.21 0.68 -1.40
N LEU A 179 15.37 -0.37 -1.44
CA LEU A 179 15.49 -1.52 -0.56
C LEU A 179 16.82 -2.26 -0.73
N ASN A 180 17.17 -2.59 -1.98
CA ASN A 180 18.26 -3.54 -2.27
C ASN A 180 19.63 -2.88 -2.43
N ARG A 181 19.68 -1.61 -2.84
CA ARG A 181 20.92 -0.95 -3.30
C ARG A 181 21.30 0.29 -2.50
N THR A 182 20.53 0.69 -1.49
CA THR A 182 20.85 1.89 -0.69
C THR A 182 21.11 1.58 0.78
N VAL A 183 21.79 2.51 1.46
CA VAL A 183 22.00 2.46 2.91
C VAL A 183 20.67 2.57 3.66
N PHE A 184 19.68 3.29 3.09
CA PHE A 184 18.36 3.42 3.70
C PHE A 184 17.68 2.05 3.84
N GLY A 185 17.60 1.25 2.78
CA GLY A 185 17.02 -0.10 2.83
C GLY A 185 17.74 -1.02 3.80
N LYS A 186 19.08 -1.04 3.79
CA LYS A 186 19.89 -1.82 4.73
C LYS A 186 19.63 -1.42 6.18
N ASN A 187 19.57 -0.12 6.46
CA ASN A 187 19.29 0.40 7.79
C ASN A 187 17.87 0.05 8.24
N THR A 188 16.86 0.14 7.36
CA THR A 188 15.49 -0.27 7.67
C THR A 188 15.42 -1.73 8.11
N LEU A 189 16.05 -2.65 7.35
CA LEU A 189 16.09 -4.07 7.70
C LEU A 189 16.88 -4.34 8.98
N ALA A 190 18.01 -3.64 9.20
CA ALA A 190 18.79 -3.77 10.43
C ALA A 190 17.99 -3.33 11.68
N ILE A 191 17.32 -2.17 11.60
CA ILE A 191 16.42 -1.67 12.65
C ILE A 191 15.33 -2.70 12.94
N GLY A 192 14.76 -3.28 11.89
CA GLY A 192 13.79 -4.34 11.99
C GLY A 192 14.26 -5.61 12.68
N GLY A 193 15.54 -5.97 12.56
CA GLY A 193 16.11 -7.14 13.24
C GLY A 193 16.36 -6.85 14.71
N ASN A 194 17.02 -5.74 15.01
CA ASN A 194 17.25 -5.29 16.38
C ASN A 194 17.52 -3.76 16.41
N PRO A 195 16.57 -2.94 16.89
CA PRO A 195 16.74 -1.49 16.98
C PRO A 195 17.88 -1.04 17.90
N GLU A 196 18.11 -1.76 19.01
CA GLU A 196 19.15 -1.43 20.00
C GLU A 196 20.53 -1.71 19.45
N ALA A 197 20.73 -2.90 18.86
CA ALA A 197 21.99 -3.25 18.21
C ALA A 197 22.29 -2.32 17.02
N SER A 198 21.26 -1.92 16.26
CA SER A 198 21.41 -0.94 15.17
C SER A 198 21.90 0.41 15.68
N ARG A 199 21.39 0.87 16.84
CA ARG A 199 21.82 2.11 17.48
C ARG A 199 23.27 2.03 17.94
N LEU A 200 23.69 0.90 18.52
CA LEU A 200 25.08 0.65 18.91
C LEU A 200 26.02 0.56 17.70
N ALA A 201 25.52 0.08 16.56
CA ALA A 201 26.24 0.04 15.29
C ALA A 201 26.27 1.39 14.53
N GLY A 202 25.80 2.48 15.14
CA GLY A 202 25.85 3.84 14.57
C GLY A 202 24.70 4.19 13.61
N VAL A 203 23.67 3.33 13.48
CA VAL A 203 22.48 3.67 12.68
C VAL A 203 21.61 4.66 13.45
N ASN A 204 21.28 5.79 12.81
CA ASN A 204 20.35 6.75 13.38
C ASN A 204 18.90 6.26 13.22
N VAL A 205 18.47 5.39 14.13
CA VAL A 205 17.15 4.74 14.15
C VAL A 205 16.02 5.76 14.04
N ASP A 206 16.09 6.83 14.83
CA ASP A 206 15.04 7.84 14.89
C ASP A 206 14.89 8.55 13.53
N ARG A 207 16.01 8.96 12.91
CA ARG A 207 15.99 9.62 11.60
C ARG A 207 15.48 8.69 10.51
N THR A 208 15.87 7.42 10.52
CA THR A 208 15.38 6.45 9.53
C THR A 208 13.87 6.24 9.66
N ARG A 209 13.33 6.10 10.88
CA ARG A 209 11.88 6.00 11.11
C ARG A 209 11.12 7.22 10.59
N ILE A 210 11.60 8.43 10.89
CA ILE A 210 10.97 9.67 10.40
C ILE A 210 10.85 9.66 8.87
N TRP A 211 11.93 9.27 8.18
CA TRP A 211 11.92 9.19 6.72
C TRP A 211 11.01 8.10 6.17
N ILE A 212 10.91 6.94 6.83
CA ILE A 212 9.99 5.87 6.43
C ILE A 212 8.55 6.40 6.38
N PHE A 213 8.09 7.04 7.45
CA PHE A 213 6.73 7.59 7.51
C PHE A 213 6.53 8.81 6.60
N ALA A 214 7.53 9.69 6.45
CA ALA A 214 7.44 10.81 5.51
C ALA A 214 7.30 10.33 4.05
N LEU A 215 8.07 9.31 3.65
CA LEU A 215 7.96 8.70 2.32
C LEU A 215 6.62 7.98 2.15
N GLN A 216 6.11 7.30 3.18
CA GLN A 216 4.76 6.73 3.20
C GLN A 216 3.71 7.81 2.91
N GLY A 217 3.82 8.96 3.55
CA GLY A 217 2.94 10.11 3.34
C GLY A 217 2.98 10.65 1.91
N VAL A 218 4.16 10.83 1.33
CA VAL A 218 4.35 11.25 -0.07
C VAL A 218 3.65 10.28 -1.03
N VAL A 219 3.89 8.98 -0.84
CA VAL A 219 3.34 7.93 -1.70
C VAL A 219 1.82 7.80 -1.54
N CYS A 220 1.30 7.98 -0.32
CA CYS A 220 -0.15 8.10 -0.10
C CYS A 220 -0.73 9.33 -0.81
N GLY A 221 0.01 10.44 -0.88
CA GLY A 221 -0.38 11.62 -1.66
C GLY A 221 -0.54 11.31 -3.15
N ILE A 222 0.43 10.61 -3.74
CA ILE A 222 0.38 10.15 -5.14
C ILE A 222 -0.79 9.18 -5.36
N ALA A 223 -0.97 8.19 -4.47
CA ALA A 223 -2.09 7.27 -4.54
C ALA A 223 -3.45 7.98 -4.42
N GLY A 224 -3.54 9.02 -3.58
CA GLY A 224 -4.73 9.84 -3.38
C GLY A 224 -5.12 10.62 -4.63
N ILE A 225 -4.15 11.25 -5.31
CA ILE A 225 -4.34 11.93 -6.60
C ILE A 225 -4.92 10.96 -7.64
N LEU A 226 -4.27 9.80 -7.81
CA LEU A 226 -4.67 8.82 -8.82
C LEU A 226 -6.04 8.21 -8.50
N LEU A 227 -6.32 7.96 -7.22
CA LEU A 227 -7.63 7.48 -6.80
C LEU A 227 -8.73 8.52 -7.05
N ALA A 228 -8.51 9.78 -6.67
CA ALA A 228 -9.46 10.88 -6.90
C ALA A 228 -9.73 11.10 -8.39
N SER A 229 -8.69 11.05 -9.21
CA SER A 229 -8.80 11.13 -10.67
C SER A 229 -9.62 9.96 -11.23
N ARG A 230 -9.38 8.73 -10.77
CA ARG A 230 -10.10 7.52 -11.20
C ARG A 230 -11.59 7.56 -10.84
N ILE A 231 -11.93 8.04 -9.64
CA ILE A 231 -13.34 8.12 -9.17
C ILE A 231 -13.97 9.48 -9.45
N THR A 232 -13.30 10.32 -10.25
CA THR A 232 -13.78 11.64 -10.72
C THR A 232 -14.15 12.63 -9.61
N SER A 233 -13.67 12.41 -8.39
CA SER A 233 -14.01 13.21 -7.21
C SER A 233 -13.02 13.02 -6.06
N GLY A 234 -12.87 14.04 -5.23
CA GLY A 234 -12.25 13.94 -3.92
C GLY A 234 -13.29 13.50 -2.90
N GLN A 235 -13.12 12.33 -2.30
CA GLN A 235 -14.11 11.76 -1.37
C GLN A 235 -13.52 11.55 0.03
N PRO A 236 -14.13 12.09 1.10
CA PRO A 236 -13.63 11.92 2.47
C PRO A 236 -13.68 10.46 2.92
N ASN A 237 -14.59 9.66 2.37
CA ASN A 237 -14.80 8.26 2.75
C ASN A 237 -14.12 7.27 1.79
N ALA A 238 -13.26 7.73 0.88
CA ALA A 238 -12.48 6.86 0.01
C ALA A 238 -11.46 6.03 0.82
N ALA A 239 -10.99 4.93 0.23
CA ALA A 239 -9.86 4.14 0.75
C ALA A 239 -10.02 3.63 2.19
N VAL A 240 -11.25 3.39 2.65
CA VAL A 240 -11.51 2.73 3.94
C VAL A 240 -11.06 1.27 3.87
N GLY A 241 -10.29 0.81 4.88
CA GLY A 241 -9.75 -0.55 4.89
C GLY A 241 -8.58 -0.78 3.95
N LEU A 242 -8.05 0.29 3.33
CA LEU A 242 -6.88 0.20 2.45
C LEU A 242 -5.66 -0.28 3.23
N GLU A 243 -5.48 0.23 4.46
CA GLU A 243 -4.41 -0.16 5.37
C GLU A 243 -4.34 -1.67 5.58
N LEU A 244 -5.46 -2.34 5.83
CA LEU A 244 -5.52 -3.79 6.03
C LEU A 244 -5.22 -4.55 4.74
N SER A 245 -5.70 -4.05 3.60
CA SER A 245 -5.47 -4.66 2.29
C SER A 245 -4.00 -4.58 1.88
N VAL A 246 -3.36 -3.43 2.14
CA VAL A 246 -1.93 -3.21 1.89
C VAL A 246 -1.07 -4.06 2.81
N ILE A 247 -1.38 -4.10 4.11
CA ILE A 247 -0.65 -4.97 5.07
C ILE A 247 -0.78 -6.44 4.63
N SER A 248 -1.98 -6.89 4.27
CA SER A 248 -2.21 -8.25 3.75
C SER A 248 -1.34 -8.54 2.53
N ALA A 249 -1.30 -7.62 1.56
CA ALA A 249 -0.48 -7.76 0.36
C ALA A 249 1.02 -7.87 0.70
N CYS A 250 1.54 -7.02 1.60
CA CYS A 250 2.94 -7.06 2.02
C CYS A 250 3.28 -8.35 2.78
N VAL A 251 2.44 -8.77 3.73
CA VAL A 251 2.68 -9.96 4.56
C VAL A 251 2.54 -11.24 3.73
N LEU A 252 1.53 -11.34 2.86
CA LEU A 252 1.46 -12.40 1.85
C LEU A 252 2.75 -12.42 1.02
N GLY A 253 3.20 -11.25 0.59
CA GLY A 253 4.46 -11.03 -0.11
C GLY A 253 5.73 -11.38 0.68
N GLY A 254 5.63 -11.85 1.92
CA GLY A 254 6.77 -12.30 2.73
C GLY A 254 7.50 -11.19 3.47
N VAL A 255 6.87 -10.01 3.62
CA VAL A 255 7.35 -8.99 4.55
C VAL A 255 6.99 -9.41 5.97
N SER A 256 7.99 -9.49 6.84
CA SER A 256 7.83 -9.96 8.23
C SER A 256 7.18 -8.88 9.10
N LEU A 257 6.13 -9.24 9.84
CA LEU A 257 5.55 -8.36 10.86
C LEU A 257 6.45 -8.19 12.08
N ALA A 258 7.32 -9.17 12.35
CA ALA A 258 8.36 -9.07 13.36
C ALA A 258 9.57 -8.22 12.89
N GLY A 259 9.50 -7.64 11.69
CA GLY A 259 10.55 -6.81 11.11
C GLY A 259 11.75 -7.59 10.57
N GLY A 260 12.68 -6.85 9.97
CA GLY A 260 14.00 -7.32 9.54
C GLY A 260 14.01 -8.14 8.24
N ARG A 261 12.85 -8.36 7.61
CA ARG A 261 12.74 -9.04 6.31
C ARG A 261 11.69 -8.37 5.43
N ALA A 262 12.08 -8.06 4.21
CA ALA A 262 11.19 -7.58 3.17
C ALA A 262 11.80 -7.88 1.80
N THR A 263 10.96 -8.19 0.81
CA THR A 263 11.38 -8.35 -0.58
C THR A 263 10.41 -7.61 -1.49
N MET A 264 10.92 -6.85 -2.46
CA MET A 264 10.05 -6.09 -3.36
C MET A 264 9.31 -7.01 -4.34
N SER A 265 10.00 -8.03 -4.86
CA SER A 265 9.39 -9.06 -5.72
C SER A 265 8.24 -9.78 -5.03
N GLY A 266 8.40 -10.11 -3.75
CA GLY A 266 7.34 -10.69 -2.95
C GLY A 266 6.14 -9.76 -2.77
N VAL A 267 6.36 -8.47 -2.49
CA VAL A 267 5.29 -7.46 -2.40
C VAL A 267 4.52 -7.34 -3.71
N ILE A 268 5.20 -7.32 -4.86
CA ILE A 268 4.54 -7.30 -6.18
C ILE A 268 3.59 -8.48 -6.32
N VAL A 269 4.05 -9.69 -6.02
CA VAL A 269 3.23 -10.91 -6.11
C VAL A 269 2.07 -10.86 -5.10
N GLY A 270 2.30 -10.41 -3.87
CA GLY A 270 1.26 -10.26 -2.85
C GLY A 270 0.17 -9.27 -3.25
N VAL A 271 0.55 -8.14 -3.87
CA VAL A 271 -0.37 -7.15 -4.43
C VAL A 271 -1.20 -7.75 -5.57
N LEU A 272 -0.57 -8.54 -6.45
CA LEU A 272 -1.29 -9.21 -7.54
C LEU A 272 -2.25 -10.30 -7.03
N ILE A 273 -1.88 -11.06 -5.99
CA ILE A 273 -2.79 -12.03 -5.33
C ILE A 273 -4.01 -11.31 -4.77
N MET A 274 -3.82 -10.21 -4.04
CA MET A 274 -4.92 -9.39 -3.53
C MET A 274 -5.79 -8.83 -4.65
N GLY A 275 -5.16 -8.38 -5.74
CA GLY A 275 -5.83 -7.87 -6.92
C GLY A 275 -6.73 -8.88 -7.62
N ILE A 276 -6.22 -10.10 -7.84
CA ILE A 276 -7.00 -11.17 -8.45
C ILE A 276 -8.17 -11.56 -7.56
N ALA A 277 -7.96 -11.65 -6.24
CA ALA A 277 -9.05 -11.95 -5.30
C ALA A 277 -10.17 -10.90 -5.38
N GLU A 278 -9.82 -9.61 -5.37
CA GLU A 278 -10.79 -8.52 -5.49
C GLU A 278 -11.48 -8.50 -6.87
N ASN A 279 -10.72 -8.70 -7.96
CA ASN A 279 -11.26 -8.73 -9.31
C ASN A 279 -12.21 -9.93 -9.52
N ALA A 280 -11.85 -11.12 -9.02
CA ALA A 280 -12.70 -12.31 -9.07
C ALA A 280 -14.03 -12.07 -8.34
N MET A 281 -13.99 -11.52 -7.12
CA MET A 281 -15.21 -11.18 -6.37
C MET A 281 -16.08 -10.17 -7.12
N ASN A 282 -15.47 -9.18 -7.76
CA ASN A 282 -16.20 -8.18 -8.56
C ASN A 282 -16.85 -8.79 -9.80
N LEU A 283 -16.15 -9.67 -10.54
CA LEU A 283 -16.72 -10.35 -11.72
C LEU A 283 -17.85 -11.32 -11.36
N LEU A 284 -17.76 -11.96 -10.19
CA LEU A 284 -18.81 -12.80 -9.63
C LEU A 284 -19.95 -12.00 -9.00
N ASN A 285 -19.92 -10.66 -9.07
CA ASN A 285 -20.88 -9.74 -8.46
C ASN A 285 -21.11 -9.99 -6.96
N ILE A 286 -20.04 -10.39 -6.23
CA ILE A 286 -20.11 -10.60 -4.79
C ILE A 286 -20.28 -9.23 -4.09
N PRO A 287 -21.34 -9.04 -3.29
CA PRO A 287 -21.57 -7.79 -2.58
C PRO A 287 -20.39 -7.37 -1.70
N ALA A 288 -20.14 -6.05 -1.64
CA ALA A 288 -18.97 -5.47 -0.94
C ALA A 288 -18.86 -5.91 0.55
N PHE A 289 -19.98 -6.13 1.24
CA PHE A 289 -19.96 -6.54 2.63
C PHE A 289 -19.37 -7.95 2.85
N TYR A 290 -19.58 -8.89 1.92
CA TYR A 290 -18.90 -10.19 1.95
C TYR A 290 -17.42 -10.06 1.60
N GLN A 291 -17.05 -9.09 0.76
CA GLN A 291 -15.65 -8.86 0.43
C GLN A 291 -14.82 -8.45 1.65
N TYR A 292 -15.39 -7.77 2.64
CA TYR A 292 -14.71 -7.49 3.91
C TYR A 292 -14.33 -8.77 4.66
N ILE A 293 -15.23 -9.76 4.69
CA ILE A 293 -14.96 -11.05 5.33
C ILE A 293 -13.79 -11.73 4.62
N VAL A 294 -13.81 -11.79 3.29
CA VAL A 294 -12.75 -12.42 2.48
C VAL A 294 -11.41 -11.72 2.71
N ARG A 295 -11.36 -10.39 2.68
CA ARG A 295 -10.13 -9.61 2.96
C ARG A 295 -9.60 -9.88 4.36
N GLY A 296 -10.47 -9.96 5.36
CA GLY A 296 -10.09 -10.29 6.74
C GLY A 296 -9.54 -11.72 6.88
N VAL A 297 -10.16 -12.69 6.23
CA VAL A 297 -9.66 -14.08 6.20
C VAL A 297 -8.29 -14.15 5.51
N ILE A 298 -8.11 -13.44 4.39
CA ILE A 298 -6.82 -13.38 3.69
C ILE A 298 -5.73 -12.79 4.60
N LEU A 299 -6.02 -11.69 5.31
CA LEU A 299 -5.08 -11.11 6.28
C LEU A 299 -4.71 -12.13 7.36
N LEU A 300 -5.70 -12.78 7.97
CA LEU A 300 -5.47 -13.76 9.03
C LEU A 300 -4.59 -14.92 8.54
N LEU A 301 -4.88 -15.45 7.34
CA LEU A 301 -4.08 -16.49 6.71
C LEU A 301 -2.65 -15.99 6.41
N ALA A 302 -2.48 -14.77 5.93
CA ALA A 302 -1.18 -14.17 5.68
C ALA A 302 -0.33 -14.12 6.96
N VAL A 303 -0.92 -13.66 8.07
CA VAL A 303 -0.26 -13.59 9.37
C VAL A 303 0.08 -14.97 9.93
N LEU A 304 -0.84 -15.94 9.79
CA LEU A 304 -0.58 -17.33 10.20
C LEU A 304 0.60 -17.91 9.42
N LEU A 305 0.65 -17.68 8.10
CA LEU A 305 1.75 -18.12 7.25
C LEU A 305 3.08 -17.46 7.63
N ASP A 306 3.08 -16.16 7.96
CA ASP A 306 4.28 -15.45 8.42
C ASP A 306 4.81 -16.01 9.75
N ASN A 307 3.92 -16.28 10.70
CA ASN A 307 4.27 -16.89 11.99
C ASN A 307 4.85 -18.31 11.84
N LEU A 308 4.26 -19.12 10.95
CA LEU A 308 4.74 -20.48 10.67
C LEU A 308 6.11 -20.46 9.98
N ARG A 309 6.33 -19.56 9.01
CA ARG A 309 7.64 -19.36 8.35
C ARG A 309 8.71 -18.93 9.35
N SER A 310 8.36 -18.04 10.27
CA SER A 310 9.28 -17.56 11.30
C SER A 310 9.68 -18.66 12.29
N SER A 311 8.74 -19.53 12.66
CA SER A 311 9.00 -20.67 13.56
C SER A 311 9.77 -21.81 12.89
N ALA A 312 9.46 -22.14 11.62
CA ALA A 312 10.15 -23.21 10.87
C ALA A 312 11.64 -22.91 10.60
N LEU A 313 12.02 -21.63 10.56
CA LEU A 313 13.42 -21.22 10.38
C LEU A 313 14.23 -21.18 11.69
N GLY A 314 13.62 -21.46 12.85
CA GLY A 314 14.30 -21.48 14.15
C GLY A 314 14.77 -20.11 14.64
N ARG A 315 14.11 -19.02 14.24
CA ARG A 315 14.59 -17.64 14.43
C ARG A 315 13.68 -16.84 15.37
N ARG A 316 13.52 -17.33 16.61
CA ARG A 316 12.98 -16.53 17.73
C ARG A 316 14.09 -15.67 18.33
#